data_AF-A0A7S6RGH1-F1
#
_entry.id   AF-A0A7S6RGH1-F1
#
_cell.length_a   1.000
_cell.length_b   1.000
_cell.length_c   1.000
_cell.angle_alpha   90.00
_cell.angle_beta   90.00
_cell.angle_gamma   90.00
#
_symmetry.space_group_name_H-M   'P 1'
#
loop_
_entity.id
_entity.type
_entity.pdbx_description
1 polymer ?
#
loop_
_entity_poly.entity_id
_entity_poly.type
_entity_poly.pdbx_seq_one_letter_code
_entity_poly.pdbx_strand_id
1 'polypeptide(L)' 'MVIIRQYIAPLLVVLIFSLALVAVSARIFLPSDMAAPAPVEENRQIGTWVNGEEELFSVSLTPGVSLSMLPLVTK' A
#
# COMPACT_ATOMS: atom_id res chain seq x y z
N MET A 1 -43.80 -34.84 -6.74
CA MET A 1 -43.75 -34.27 -5.37
C MET A 1 -43.35 -32.81 -5.44
N VAL A 2 -44.34 -31.92 -5.43
CA VAL A 2 -44.13 -30.48 -5.70
C VAL A 2 -43.75 -29.71 -4.42
N ILE A 3 -44.23 -30.15 -3.26
CA ILE A 3 -44.07 -29.48 -1.97
C ILE A 3 -42.60 -29.26 -1.57
N ILE A 4 -41.73 -30.27 -1.73
CA ILE A 4 -40.34 -30.17 -1.30
C ILE A 4 -39.57 -29.13 -2.11
N ARG A 5 -39.72 -29.13 -3.44
CA ARG A 5 -38.99 -28.19 -4.30
C ARG A 5 -39.58 -26.78 -4.27
N GLN A 6 -40.88 -26.64 -4.03
CA GLN A 6 -41.54 -25.34 -4.12
C GLN A 6 -41.53 -24.55 -2.81
N TYR A 7 -41.43 -25.22 -1.65
CA TYR A 7 -41.40 -24.54 -0.34
C TYR A 7 -40.08 -24.75 0.39
N ILE A 8 -39.60 -25.99 0.48
CA ILE A 8 -38.37 -26.28 1.23
C ILE A 8 -37.13 -25.74 0.50
N ALA A 9 -37.02 -25.93 -0.82
CA ALA A 9 -35.86 -25.43 -1.57
C ALA A 9 -35.68 -23.90 -1.49
N PRO A 10 -36.71 -23.05 -1.77
CA PRO A 10 -36.55 -21.61 -1.64
C PRO A 10 -36.30 -21.15 -0.18
N LEU A 11 -36.90 -21.82 0.81
CA LEU A 11 -36.62 -21.51 2.23
C LEU A 11 -35.15 -21.80 2.57
N LEU A 12 -34.61 -22.94 2.15
CA LEU A 12 -33.19 -23.27 2.34
C LEU A 12 -32.26 -22.27 1.64
N VAL A 13 -32.61 -21.83 0.44
CA VAL A 13 -31.82 -20.81 -0.27
C VAL A 13 -31.75 -19.53 0.56
N VAL A 14 -32.87 -19.03 1.08
CA VAL A 14 -32.90 -17.83 1.92
C VAL A 14 -32.14 -18.05 3.24
N LEU A 15 -32.29 -19.22 3.86
CA LEU A 15 -31.61 -19.56 5.11
C LEU A 15 -30.08 -19.59 4.93
N ILE A 16 -29.60 -20.33 3.93
CA ILE A 16 -28.17 -20.46 3.63
C ILE A 16 -27.61 -19.13 3.17
N PHE A 17 -28.33 -18.38 2.34
CA PHE A 17 -27.91 -17.06 1.89
C PHE A 17 -27.78 -16.10 3.06
N SER A 18 -28.77 -16.05 3.96
CA SER A 18 -28.73 -15.18 5.14
C SER A 18 -27.56 -15.57 6.07
N LEU A 19 -27.35 -16.86 6.29
CA LEU A 19 -26.22 -17.35 7.07
C LEU A 19 -24.89 -16.97 6.41
N ALA A 20 -24.76 -17.11 5.09
CA ALA A 20 -23.58 -16.70 4.35
C ALA A 20 -23.35 -15.19 4.43
N LEU A 21 -24.41 -14.38 4.37
CA LEU A 21 -24.34 -12.91 4.50
C LEU A 21 -23.85 -12.51 5.89
N VAL A 22 -24.33 -13.17 6.95
CA VAL A 22 -23.88 -12.93 8.32
C VAL A 22 -22.45 -13.43 8.52
N ALA A 23 -22.10 -14.61 8.01
CA ALA A 23 -20.76 -15.16 8.13
C ALA A 23 -19.71 -14.30 7.41
N VAL A 24 -20.01 -13.85 6.18
CA VAL A 24 -19.09 -13.01 5.40
C VAL A 24 -18.94 -11.62 6.02
N SER A 25 -20.03 -11.03 6.53
CA SER A 25 -19.95 -9.73 7.22
C SER A 25 -19.19 -9.85 8.54
N ALA A 26 -19.45 -10.88 9.35
CA ALA A 26 -18.72 -11.13 10.59
C ALA A 26 -17.22 -11.37 10.36
N ARG A 27 -16.84 -12.06 9.27
CA ARG A 27 -15.45 -12.37 8.94
C ARG A 27 -14.59 -11.14 8.69
N ILE A 28 -15.16 -10.04 8.19
CA ILE A 28 -14.44 -8.78 7.96
C ILE A 28 -14.06 -8.09 9.29
N PHE A 29 -14.87 -8.31 10.33
CA PHE A 29 -14.63 -7.75 11.66
C PHE A 29 -13.76 -8.66 12.55
N LEU A 30 -13.29 -9.81 12.05
CA LEU A 30 -12.40 -10.65 12.83
C LEU A 30 -11.04 -9.95 12.99
N PRO A 31 -10.41 -9.98 14.17
CA PRO A 31 -9.12 -9.36 14.40
C PRO A 31 -8.05 -9.78 13.38
N SER A 32 -8.15 -11.00 12.85
CA SER A 32 -7.26 -11.51 11.81
C SER A 32 -7.42 -10.83 10.45
N ASP A 33 -8.62 -10.34 10.09
CA ASP A 33 -8.87 -9.62 8.84
C ASP A 33 -8.36 -8.16 8.92
N MET A 34 -8.39 -7.56 10.12
CA MET A 34 -7.87 -6.22 10.40
C MET A 34 -6.41 -6.19 10.91
N ALA A 35 -5.75 -7.35 11.04
CA ALA A 35 -4.39 -7.45 11.56
C ALA A 35 -3.30 -7.14 10.51
N ALA A 36 -3.66 -6.84 9.27
CA ALA A 36 -2.69 -6.42 8.26
C ALA A 36 -2.05 -5.09 8.73
N PRO A 37 -0.74 -5.08 9.05
CA PRO A 37 -0.06 -3.86 9.46
C PRO A 37 -0.22 -2.83 8.34
N ALA A 38 -0.70 -1.63 8.69
CA ALA A 38 -0.69 -0.53 7.74
C ALA A 38 0.74 -0.39 7.19
N PRO A 39 0.92 -0.18 5.86
CA PRO A 39 2.22 0.11 5.31
C PRO A 39 2.88 1.24 6.10
N VAL A 40 3.89 0.90 6.89
CA VAL A 40 4.72 1.88 7.57
C VAL A 40 5.74 2.33 6.54
N GLU A 41 5.60 3.57 6.09
CA GLU A 41 6.65 4.26 5.37
C GLU A 41 7.86 4.35 6.32
N GLU A 42 8.82 3.43 6.18
CA GLU A 42 10.11 3.43 6.92
C GLU A 42 10.98 4.66 6.54
N ASN A 43 10.52 5.44 5.57
CA ASN A 43 11.09 6.68 5.15
C ASN A 43 10.14 7.83 5.53
N ARG A 44 10.26 8.31 6.77
CA ARG A 44 9.91 9.70 7.08
C ARG A 44 11.15 10.56 6.91
N GLN A 45 11.65 10.71 5.69
CA GLN A 45 12.55 11.82 5.37
C GLN A 45 11.70 13.08 5.27
N ILE A 46 11.40 13.62 6.45
CA ILE A 46 10.84 14.95 6.67
C ILE A 46 11.69 15.92 5.85
N GLY A 47 11.05 16.61 4.90
CA GLY A 47 11.68 17.63 4.08
C GLY A 47 12.29 18.73 4.93
N THR A 48 13.60 18.64 5.15
CA THR A 48 14.41 19.79 5.52
C THR A 48 14.61 20.64 4.29
N TRP A 49 13.87 21.73 4.17
CA TRP A 49 14.26 22.82 3.30
C TRP A 49 15.48 23.51 3.93
N VAL A 50 16.68 23.08 3.53
CA VAL A 50 17.93 23.79 3.82
C VAL A 50 18.05 24.92 2.79
N ASN A 51 17.90 26.15 3.25
CA ASN A 51 18.20 27.34 2.47
C ASN A 51 19.70 27.59 2.48
N GLY A 52 20.29 27.70 1.28
CA GLY A 52 21.70 28.01 1.05
C GLY A 52 22.60 26.79 1.32
N GLU A 53 23.48 26.35 0.44
CA GLU A 53 24.26 27.10 -0.53
C GLU A 53 24.55 26.22 -1.75
N GLU A 54 24.63 26.91 -2.87
CA GLU A 54 24.92 26.50 -4.23
C GLU A 54 26.02 25.42 -4.37
N GLU A 55 25.78 24.56 -5.38
CA GLU A 55 26.76 23.81 -6.17
C GLU A 55 27.45 22.60 -5.50
N LEU A 56 27.05 21.40 -5.95
CA LEU A 56 27.95 20.39 -6.54
C LEU A 56 27.10 19.17 -6.97
N PHE A 57 26.33 19.35 -8.04
CA PHE A 57 25.60 18.25 -8.68
C PHE A 57 26.60 17.31 -9.38
N SER A 58 27.02 16.26 -8.69
CA SER A 58 27.73 15.14 -9.32
C SER A 58 26.75 13.99 -9.60
N VAL A 59 26.09 14.04 -10.76
CA VAL A 59 25.49 12.85 -11.38
C VAL A 59 26.56 12.18 -12.23
N SER A 60 27.11 11.08 -11.74
CA SER A 60 27.98 10.19 -12.52
C SER A 60 27.20 8.94 -12.91
N LEU A 61 26.60 8.96 -14.10
CA LEU A 61 26.05 7.77 -14.77
C LEU A 61 26.74 7.59 -16.13
N THR A 62 28.06 7.38 -16.14
CA THR A 62 28.82 6.59 -17.14
C THR A 62 30.27 6.45 -16.67
N PRO A 63 30.95 5.30 -16.88
CA PRO A 63 32.33 5.13 -16.45
C PRO A 63 33.26 5.77 -17.48
N GLY A 64 34.03 6.79 -17.10
CA GLY A 64 35.26 7.10 -17.83
C GLY A 64 35.53 8.52 -18.32
N VAL A 65 34.92 9.57 -17.79
CA VAL A 65 35.43 10.94 -18.03
C VAL A 65 35.36 11.77 -16.74
N SER A 66 36.51 12.01 -16.13
CA SER A 66 36.67 12.92 -14.99
C SER A 66 37.33 14.21 -15.48
N LEU A 67 36.55 15.27 -15.73
CA LEU A 67 37.10 16.60 -15.99
C LEU A 67 36.99 17.45 -14.72
N SER A 68 38.05 17.43 -13.91
CA SER A 68 38.18 18.32 -12.76
C SER A 68 38.51 19.74 -13.25
N MET A 69 37.53 20.64 -13.29
CA MET A 69 37.80 22.06 -13.45
C MET A 69 38.09 22.63 -12.05
N LEU A 70 39.37 22.80 -11.73
CA LEU A 70 39.85 23.48 -10.54
C LEU A 70 39.23 24.89 -10.48
N PRO A 71 38.52 25.27 -9.41
CA PRO A 71 38.15 26.67 -9.24
C PRO A 71 39.42 27.45 -8.90
N LEU A 72 39.79 28.31 -9.86
CA LEU A 72 40.77 29.37 -9.69
C LEU A 72 40.27 30.32 -8.61
N VAL A 73 40.69 30.10 -7.37
CA VAL A 73 40.53 31.04 -6.27
C VAL A 73 41.90 31.25 -5.65
N THR A 74 42.48 32.44 -5.86
CA THR A 74 42.76 33.40 -4.77
C THR A 74 43.48 34.62 -5.34
N LYS A 75 43.00 35.78 -4.89
CA LYS A 75 43.67 37.08 -4.74
C LYS A 75 45.20 37.11 -4.85
#